data_AF-A0A7K4WGM2-F1
#
_entry.id   AF-A0A7K4WGM2-F1
#
_cell.length_a   1.000
_cell.length_b   1.000
_cell.length_c   1.000
_cell.angle_alpha   90.00
_cell.angle_beta   90.00
_cell.angle_gamma   90.00
#
_symmetry.space_group_name_H-M   'P 1'
#
loop_
_entity.id
_entity.type
_entity.pdbx_description
1 polymer ?
#
loop_
_entity_poly.entity_id
_entity_poly.type
_entity_poly.pdbx_seq_one_letter_code
_entity_poly.pdbx_strand_id
1 'polypeptide(L)'
;CFSAHLDNASYPAASGACGRRQGGLAWVSGEPELRLLLGLLAEAAAPALLWVGLKRNASTCTRAEHPLRGFTWEGAGGGTVPQEVPAALGRWVKEPVRSCLSARCAGLHLVAVPESSPSWGWEE
;
A
#
# COMPACT_ATOMS: atom_id res chain seq x y z
N CYS A 1 -0.42 -4.68 -15.21
CA CYS A 1 -0.15 -3.27 -15.57
C CYS A 1 -0.54 -2.38 -14.40
N PHE A 2 0.16 -1.26 -14.22
CA PHE A 2 -0.16 -0.26 -13.19
C PHE A 2 -0.57 1.05 -13.86
N SER A 3 -1.42 1.82 -13.19
CA SER A 3 -1.73 3.21 -13.53
C SER A 3 -1.86 4.03 -12.25
N ALA A 4 -1.31 5.24 -12.24
CA ALA A 4 -1.41 6.16 -11.13
C ALA A 4 -2.59 7.13 -11.34
N HIS A 5 -3.40 7.33 -10.29
CA HIS A 5 -4.49 8.29 -10.26
C HIS A 5 -4.16 9.33 -9.19
N LEU A 6 -3.93 10.58 -9.60
CA LEU A 6 -3.40 11.63 -8.71
C LEU A 6 -4.50 12.50 -8.09
N ASP A 7 -5.78 12.20 -8.36
CA ASP A 7 -6.92 12.88 -7.76
C ASP A 7 -6.95 12.63 -6.26
N ASN A 8 -7.15 13.68 -5.47
CA ASN A 8 -7.34 13.54 -4.03
C ASN A 8 -8.68 12.85 -3.74
N ALA A 9 -8.62 11.66 -3.14
CA ALA A 9 -9.79 10.85 -2.87
C ALA A 9 -9.63 10.07 -1.55
N SER A 10 -10.76 9.77 -0.91
CA SER A 10 -10.78 8.80 0.18
C SER A 10 -10.46 7.40 -0.35
N TYR A 11 -9.96 6.52 0.52
CA TYR A 11 -9.67 5.14 0.14
C TYR A 11 -10.84 4.41 -0.55
N PRO A 12 -12.10 4.46 -0.04
CA PRO A 12 -13.22 3.81 -0.73
C PRO A 12 -13.49 4.41 -2.11
N ALA A 13 -13.33 5.73 -2.27
CA ALA A 13 -13.53 6.39 -3.56
C ALA A 13 -12.44 6.00 -4.57
N ALA A 14 -11.17 5.93 -4.14
CA ALA A 14 -10.04 5.48 -4.96
C ALA A 14 -10.23 4.00 -5.38
N SER A 15 -10.57 3.13 -4.43
CA SER A 15 -10.89 1.72 -4.69
C SER A 15 -12.02 1.56 -5.71
N GLY A 16 -13.13 2.29 -5.55
CA GLY A 16 -14.22 2.31 -6.51
C GLY A 16 -13.84 2.84 -7.89
N ALA A 17 -12.96 3.85 -7.96
CA ALA A 17 -12.47 4.39 -9.22
C ALA A 17 -11.59 3.38 -9.99
N CYS A 18 -10.70 2.66 -9.29
CA CYS A 18 -9.93 1.56 -9.88
C CYS A 18 -10.85 0.40 -10.33
N GLY A 19 -11.85 0.06 -9.52
CA GLY A 19 -12.85 -0.97 -9.85
C GLY A 19 -13.64 -0.68 -11.12
N ARG A 20 -14.06 0.57 -11.33
CA ARG A 20 -14.74 1.01 -12.58
C ARG A 20 -13.88 0.84 -13.84
N ARG A 21 -12.56 0.73 -13.69
CA ARG A 21 -11.60 0.47 -14.78
C ARG A 21 -11.24 -1.02 -14.90
N GLN A 22 -12.06 -1.90 -14.31
CA GLN A 22 -11.85 -3.35 -14.29
C GLN A 22 -10.53 -3.77 -13.61
N GLY A 23 -10.07 -2.97 -12.64
CA GLY A 23 -8.90 -3.26 -11.81
C GLY A 23 -9.21 -3.17 -10.32
N GLY A 24 -8.17 -2.99 -9.52
CA GLY A 24 -8.25 -2.73 -8.09
C GLY A 24 -7.12 -1.78 -7.67
N LEU A 25 -7.10 -1.39 -6.40
CA LEU A 25 -5.93 -0.70 -5.85
C LEU A 25 -4.71 -1.62 -5.97
N ALA A 26 -3.56 -1.04 -6.31
CA ALA A 26 -2.33 -1.79 -6.54
C ALA A 26 -1.89 -2.55 -5.29
N TRP A 27 -1.37 -3.76 -5.46
CA TRP A 27 -0.70 -4.53 -4.42
C TRP A 27 0.64 -5.02 -4.98
N VAL A 28 1.55 -5.43 -4.09
CA VAL A 28 2.87 -5.94 -4.48
C VAL A 28 3.18 -7.25 -3.77
N SER A 29 3.71 -8.22 -4.52
CA SER A 29 4.08 -9.54 -4.01
C SER A 29 5.45 -9.57 -3.32
N GLY A 30 6.32 -8.62 -3.64
CA GLY A 30 7.68 -8.56 -3.14
C GLY A 30 8.44 -7.32 -3.63
N GLU A 31 9.74 -7.29 -3.32
CA GLU A 31 10.59 -6.14 -3.65
C GLU A 31 10.69 -5.81 -5.15
N PRO A 32 10.74 -6.78 -6.10
CA PRO A 32 10.83 -6.43 -7.52
C PRO A 32 9.64 -5.61 -8.02
N GLU A 33 8.42 -6.03 -7.69
CA GLU A 33 7.20 -5.29 -8.05
C GLU A 33 7.14 -3.93 -7.35
N LEU A 34 7.58 -3.87 -6.09
CA LEU A 34 7.66 -2.59 -5.39
C LEU A 34 8.64 -1.62 -6.05
N ARG A 35 9.81 -2.09 -6.49
CA ARG A 35 10.77 -1.23 -7.22
C ARG A 35 10.17 -0.70 -8.52
N LEU A 36 9.41 -1.52 -9.24
CA LEU A 36 8.69 -1.08 -10.44
C LEU A 36 7.65 -0.01 -10.11
N LEU A 37 6.85 -0.22 -9.06
CA LEU A 37 5.86 0.76 -8.60
C LEU A 37 6.52 2.09 -8.20
N LEU A 38 7.62 2.05 -7.44
CA LEU A 38 8.37 3.24 -7.04
C LEU A 38 8.92 4.00 -8.25
N GLY A 39 9.44 3.30 -9.26
CA GLY A 39 9.91 3.90 -10.51
C GLY A 39 8.78 4.63 -11.26
N LEU A 40 7.63 3.98 -11.40
CA LEU A 40 6.46 4.58 -12.06
C LEU A 40 5.96 5.84 -11.33
N LEU A 41 5.97 5.84 -9.99
CA LEU A 41 5.56 7.00 -9.21
C LEU A 41 6.55 8.17 -9.33
N ALA A 42 7.85 7.87 -9.40
CA ALA A 42 8.88 8.88 -9.63
C ALA A 42 8.72 9.54 -11.01
N GLU A 43 8.48 8.75 -12.06
CA GLU A 43 8.21 9.25 -13.42
C GLU A 43 6.93 10.09 -13.50
N ALA A 44 5.90 9.69 -12.77
CA ALA A 44 4.61 10.40 -12.73
C ALA A 44 4.63 11.68 -11.88
N ALA A 45 5.77 12.05 -11.28
CA ALA A 45 5.87 13.13 -10.29
C ALA A 45 4.75 13.05 -9.24
N ALA A 46 4.47 11.83 -8.77
CA ALA A 46 3.31 11.55 -7.95
C ALA A 46 3.40 12.24 -6.57
N PRO A 47 2.26 12.49 -5.91
CA PRO A 47 2.24 12.97 -4.53
C PRO A 47 3.03 12.05 -3.60
N ALA A 48 3.45 12.61 -2.45
CA ALA A 48 4.21 11.85 -1.46
C ALA A 48 3.48 10.60 -0.95
N LEU A 49 2.14 10.61 -0.90
CA LEU A 49 1.33 9.49 -0.43
C LEU A 49 0.30 9.07 -1.47
N LEU A 50 0.27 7.77 -1.82
CA LEU A 50 -0.75 7.19 -2.69
C LEU A 50 -1.41 5.98 -2.07
N TRP A 51 -2.72 5.85 -2.25
CA TRP A 51 -3.45 4.66 -1.84
C TRP A 51 -3.00 3.43 -2.63
N VAL A 52 -2.77 2.35 -1.89
CA VAL A 52 -2.56 0.99 -2.40
C VAL A 52 -3.62 0.08 -1.78
N GLY A 53 -3.71 -1.17 -2.21
CA GLY A 53 -4.69 -2.14 -1.71
C GLY A 53 -4.45 -2.56 -0.26
N LEU A 54 -3.64 -1.87 0.54
CA LEU A 54 -3.29 -2.31 1.88
C LEU A 54 -4.35 -1.88 2.90
N LYS A 55 -5.00 -2.84 3.58
CA LYS A 55 -6.05 -2.56 4.57
C LYS A 55 -6.06 -3.56 5.71
N ARG A 56 -6.40 -3.09 6.90
CA ARG A 56 -6.75 -3.88 8.06
C ARG A 56 -8.24 -3.71 8.34
N ASN A 57 -8.99 -4.80 8.35
CA ASN A 57 -10.43 -4.76 8.63
C ASN A 57 -10.71 -4.51 10.12
N ALA A 58 -11.90 -4.01 10.44
CA ALA A 58 -12.40 -4.05 11.81
C ALA A 58 -12.39 -5.50 12.31
N SER A 59 -12.16 -5.71 13.61
CA SER A 59 -11.86 -7.01 14.27
C SER A 59 -10.49 -7.63 13.98
N THR A 60 -9.72 -7.13 13.00
CA THR A 60 -8.33 -7.55 12.81
C THR A 60 -7.38 -6.69 13.65
N CYS A 61 -6.69 -7.31 14.60
CA CYS A 61 -5.75 -6.60 15.48
C CYS A 61 -4.46 -6.23 14.77
N THR A 62 -3.87 -5.10 15.16
CA THR A 62 -2.45 -4.80 14.88
C THR A 62 -1.56 -5.87 15.51
N ARG A 63 -0.69 -6.48 14.70
CA ARG A 63 0.25 -7.53 15.11
C ARG A 63 1.69 -7.12 14.79
N ALA A 64 2.40 -6.56 15.77
CA ALA A 64 3.74 -5.99 15.59
C ALA A 64 4.75 -6.98 15.02
N GLU A 65 4.55 -8.26 15.32
CA GLU A 65 5.34 -9.40 14.87
C GLU A 65 5.14 -9.74 13.38
N HIS A 66 4.06 -9.30 12.76
CA HIS A 66 3.79 -9.54 11.34
C HIS A 66 4.34 -8.40 10.46
N PRO A 67 4.88 -8.70 9.26
CA PRO A 67 5.46 -7.69 8.37
C PRO A 67 4.53 -6.49 8.10
N LEU A 68 3.27 -6.76 7.73
CA LEU A 68 2.27 -5.71 7.46
C LEU A 68 1.40 -5.37 8.67
N ARG A 69 1.79 -5.75 9.90
CA ARG A 69 1.09 -5.33 11.12
C ARG A 69 -0.40 -5.69 11.18
N GLY A 70 -0.80 -6.78 10.52
CA GLY A 70 -2.20 -7.21 10.42
C GLY A 70 -2.97 -6.59 9.26
N PHE A 71 -2.35 -5.73 8.44
CA PHE A 71 -2.90 -5.32 7.15
C PHE A 71 -2.71 -6.42 6.11
N THR A 72 -3.62 -6.47 5.14
CA THR A 72 -3.65 -7.42 4.02
C THR A 72 -3.93 -6.68 2.73
N TRP A 73 -3.53 -7.27 1.60
CA TRP A 73 -3.84 -6.73 0.28
C TRP A 73 -5.30 -7.01 -0.13
N GLU A 74 -6.10 -5.97 -0.31
CA GLU A 74 -7.40 -5.97 -0.98
C GLU A 74 -7.25 -6.05 -2.50
N GLY A 75 -8.27 -6.56 -3.19
CA GLY A 75 -8.31 -6.50 -4.64
C GLY A 75 -7.58 -7.62 -5.37
N ALA A 76 -7.48 -8.81 -4.77
CA ALA A 76 -7.10 -10.08 -5.42
C ALA A 76 -8.10 -10.54 -6.51
N GLY A 77 -8.59 -9.63 -7.34
CA GLY A 77 -9.45 -9.94 -8.48
C GLY A 77 -8.67 -10.77 -9.50
N GLY A 78 -8.63 -12.09 -9.30
CA GLY A 78 -8.11 -13.09 -10.23
C GLY A 78 -6.62 -13.45 -10.10
N GLY A 79 -5.84 -12.77 -9.27
CA GLY A 79 -4.45 -13.13 -8.97
C GLY A 79 -4.31 -13.63 -7.53
N THR A 80 -3.53 -14.68 -7.32
CA THR A 80 -3.20 -15.17 -5.98
C THR A 80 -2.44 -14.09 -5.23
N VAL A 81 -3.11 -13.37 -4.31
CA VAL A 81 -2.42 -12.56 -3.31
C VAL A 81 -1.45 -13.49 -2.56
N PRO A 82 -0.19 -13.08 -2.36
CA PRO A 82 0.77 -13.89 -1.64
C PRO A 82 0.19 -14.31 -0.30
N GLN A 83 0.15 -15.62 -0.06
CA GLN A 83 -0.24 -16.17 1.23
C GLN A 83 0.75 -15.74 2.33
N GLU A 84 1.99 -15.46 1.95
CA GLU A 84 3.05 -14.96 2.81
C GLU A 84 3.58 -13.62 2.31
N VAL A 85 3.71 -12.66 3.22
CA VAL A 85 4.30 -11.36 2.89
C VAL A 85 5.77 -11.37 3.30
N PRO A 86 6.71 -11.11 2.37
CA PRO A 86 8.13 -11.02 2.71
C PRO A 86 8.41 -9.98 3.80
N ALA A 87 9.30 -10.30 4.74
CA ALA A 87 9.71 -9.38 5.81
C ALA A 87 10.26 -8.04 5.28
N ALA A 88 10.88 -8.04 4.10
CA ALA A 88 11.36 -6.84 3.42
C ALA A 88 10.25 -5.82 3.10
N LEU A 89 8.99 -6.27 2.99
CA LEU A 89 7.83 -5.38 2.84
C LEU A 89 7.35 -4.80 4.17
N GLY A 90 7.94 -5.15 5.32
CA GLY A 90 7.50 -4.69 6.65
C GLY A 90 7.94 -3.29 7.05
N ARG A 91 8.11 -2.37 6.08
CA ARG A 91 8.60 -0.99 6.33
C ARG A 91 7.44 -0.02 6.49
N TRP A 92 7.37 0.64 7.63
CA TRP A 92 6.37 1.65 7.94
C TRP A 92 7.06 2.98 8.23
N VAL A 93 6.53 4.09 7.68
CA VAL A 93 7.02 5.44 8.00
C VAL A 93 6.83 5.72 9.48
N LYS A 94 5.67 5.32 10.00
CA LYS A 94 5.32 5.31 11.41
C LYS A 94 4.57 4.03 11.72
N GLU A 95 4.85 3.44 12.87
CA GLU A 95 4.16 2.23 13.32
C GLU A 95 2.63 2.48 13.41
N PRO A 96 1.80 1.59 12.83
CA PRO A 96 0.35 1.74 12.84
C PRO A 96 -0.23 1.82 14.24
N VAL A 97 -1.40 2.45 14.36
CA VAL A 97 -2.12 2.49 15.64
C VAL A 97 -2.45 1.05 16.06
N ARG A 98 -2.07 0.70 17.30
CA ARG A 98 -2.41 -0.58 17.93
C ARG A 98 -3.91 -0.62 18.24
N SER A 99 -4.69 -1.22 17.35
CA SER A 99 -6.15 -1.30 17.46
C SER A 99 -6.71 -2.52 16.73
N CYS A 100 -7.89 -2.95 17.14
CA CYS A 100 -8.69 -3.98 16.48
C CYS A 100 -10.14 -3.54 16.23
N LEU A 101 -10.48 -2.30 16.59
CA LEU A 101 -11.88 -1.84 16.63
C LEU A 101 -12.31 -1.12 15.36
N SER A 102 -11.36 -0.57 14.60
CA SER A 102 -11.62 0.23 13.41
C SER A 102 -10.89 -0.35 12.21
N ALA A 103 -11.53 -0.30 11.05
CA ALA A 103 -10.84 -0.56 9.80
C ALA A 103 -9.84 0.57 9.53
N ARG A 104 -8.67 0.20 8.99
CA ARG A 104 -7.58 1.11 8.66
C ARG A 104 -7.07 0.80 7.28
N CYS A 105 -6.76 1.83 6.52
CA CYS A 105 -6.22 1.71 5.17
C CYS A 105 -4.80 2.25 5.20
N ALA A 106 -3.95 1.84 4.26
CA ALA A 106 -2.60 2.36 4.19
C ALA A 106 -2.22 2.74 2.76
N GLY A 107 -1.40 3.78 2.66
CA GLY A 107 -0.79 4.24 1.43
C GLY A 107 0.70 3.92 1.37
N LEU A 108 1.25 3.99 0.16
CA LEU A 108 2.69 4.02 -0.08
C LEU A 108 3.17 5.46 0.04
N HIS A 109 4.02 5.74 1.02
CA HIS A 109 4.66 7.03 1.18
C HIS A 109 6.06 7.02 0.59
N LEU A 110 6.31 7.91 -0.37
CA LEU A 110 7.62 8.27 -0.89
C LEU A 110 8.26 9.33 0.00
N VAL A 111 9.26 8.94 0.77
CA VAL A 111 10.01 9.82 1.65
C VAL A 111 11.24 10.33 0.91
N ALA A 112 11.25 11.64 0.63
CA ALA A 112 12.40 12.32 0.05
C ALA A 112 13.57 12.28 1.03
N VAL A 113 14.64 11.55 0.68
CA VAL A 113 15.89 11.58 1.43
C VAL A 113 16.90 12.38 0.62
N PRO A 114 17.51 13.43 1.19
CA PRO A 114 18.68 14.03 0.59
C PRO A 114 19.79 12.96 0.62
N GLU A 115 20.22 12.50 -0.56
CA GLU A 115 21.46 11.73 -0.80
C GLU A 115 21.42 10.19 -0.66
N SER A 116 20.26 9.53 -0.70
CA SER A 116 20.21 8.06 -0.96
C SER A 116 18.89 7.64 -1.61
N SER A 117 18.88 6.43 -2.21
CA SER A 117 17.73 5.80 -2.90
C SER A 117 16.39 6.16 -2.26
N PRO A 118 15.32 6.43 -3.04
CA PRO A 118 14.04 6.90 -2.51
C PRO A 118 13.60 6.01 -1.34
N SER A 119 13.57 6.60 -0.14
CA SER A 119 13.13 5.86 1.03
C SER A 119 11.61 5.79 0.98
N TRP A 120 11.06 4.64 1.30
CA TRP A 120 9.64 4.39 1.20
C TRP A 120 9.18 3.67 2.46
N GLY A 121 7.91 3.83 2.78
CA GLY A 121 7.25 3.07 3.83
C GLY A 121 5.73 3.12 3.66
N TRP A 122 5.04 2.21 4.34
CA TRP A 122 3.59 2.28 4.48
C TRP A 122 3.21 3.36 5.50
N GLU A 123 2.09 4.02 5.27
CA GLU A 123 1.49 4.99 6.17
C GLU A 123 -0.01 4.72 6.31
N GLU A 124 -0.51 4.67 7.56
CA GLU A 124 -1.92 4.47 7.94
C GLU A 124 -2.74 5.76 7.86
#